data_AF-A0A838R5W8-F1
#
_entry.id   AF-A0A838R5W8-F1
#
_cell.length_a   1.000
_cell.length_b   1.000
_cell.length_c   1.000
_cell.angle_alpha   90.00
_cell.angle_beta   90.00
_cell.angle_gamma   90.00
#
_symmetry.space_group_name_H-M   'P 1'
#
loop_
_entity.id
_entity.type
_entity.pdbx_description
1 polymer ?
#
loop_
_entity_poly.entity_id
_entity_poly.type
_entity_poly.pdbx_seq_one_letter_code
_entity_poly.pdbx_strand_id
1 'polypeptide(L)'
;MRTSTPARSGSRQAGRPRTLDRNKKTLLCDAVSRGATMAEAAATVGVSLRTVQREARLDPHFDQQLRIAHTDKPDPLAIMQSAARTHWRAAAWLLERTKPEDYGRRPASSCSPYQFEEALKVVIDAALRLAPPENHARVYAELTAASETAFKAIFPNYGPYGRHLVKRLPHTPLADAQRLEVLRNPPPHLVVPDPFEPAPPVASAKFKIQGWVDPPRRATHHEEHDPFAAPYLHPRAMPEGPPAVQEAVPTREEIPGQRPGLQISELAASIGPAAATDQGSEQRLPEITPPSGPSIDLCPPVESVSPQLPAPEGQRNGAGGASPMALTLIYFRNALVLERDLRHAADF
;
A
#
# COMPACT_ATOMS: atom_id res chain seq x y z
N MET A 1 -6.18 -60.74 60.30
CA MET A 1 -6.21 -59.81 59.16
C MET A 1 -5.73 -58.45 59.64
N ARG A 2 -4.56 -57.98 59.21
CA ARG A 2 -3.97 -56.71 59.66
C ARG A 2 -4.31 -55.63 58.64
N THR A 3 -5.07 -54.61 59.04
CA THR A 3 -5.33 -53.42 58.25
C THR A 3 -4.08 -52.54 58.26
N SER A 4 -3.48 -52.33 57.08
CA SER A 4 -2.36 -51.44 56.89
C SER A 4 -2.85 -49.98 56.95
N THR A 5 -2.60 -49.33 58.09
CA THR A 5 -2.78 -47.89 58.26
C THR A 5 -1.86 -47.13 57.29
N PRO A 6 -2.36 -46.29 56.38
CA PRO A 6 -1.51 -45.53 55.48
C PRO A 6 -0.68 -44.52 56.29
N ALA A 7 0.64 -44.57 56.10
CA ALA A 7 1.59 -43.67 56.71
C ALA A 7 1.26 -42.22 56.31
N ARG A 8 0.86 -41.43 57.31
CA ARG A 8 0.56 -40.01 57.24
C ARG A 8 1.84 -39.28 56.83
N SER A 9 1.96 -38.92 55.55
CA SER A 9 3.06 -38.12 55.04
C SER A 9 3.09 -36.79 55.79
N GLY A 10 4.14 -36.58 56.57
CA GLY A 10 4.36 -35.32 57.28
C GLY A 10 4.37 -34.18 56.28
N SER A 11 3.38 -33.31 56.37
CA SER A 11 3.36 -32.03 55.68
C SER A 11 4.55 -31.21 56.19
N ARG A 12 5.68 -31.31 55.47
CA ARG A 12 6.81 -30.40 55.63
C ARG A 12 6.23 -28.99 55.66
N GLN A 13 6.49 -28.26 56.74
CA GLN A 13 6.04 -26.88 56.94
C GLN A 13 6.08 -26.14 55.60
N ALA A 14 4.89 -25.86 55.07
CA ALA A 14 4.75 -25.24 53.77
C ALA A 14 5.31 -23.82 53.91
N GLY A 15 6.58 -23.66 53.53
CA GLY A 15 7.16 -22.34 53.34
C GLY A 15 6.23 -21.51 52.46
N ARG A 16 6.28 -20.18 52.65
CA ARG A 16 5.45 -19.22 51.91
C ARG A 16 5.35 -19.66 50.43
N PRO A 17 4.13 -19.81 49.88
CA PRO A 17 3.94 -20.30 48.52
C PRO A 17 4.78 -19.46 47.55
N ARG A 18 5.41 -20.14 46.59
CA ARG A 18 6.26 -19.47 45.60
C ARG A 18 5.43 -18.46 44.83
N THR A 19 5.98 -17.27 44.62
CA THR A 19 5.27 -16.16 43.98
C THR A 19 4.99 -16.41 42.48
N LEU A 20 5.75 -17.33 41.85
CA LEU A 20 5.68 -17.63 40.42
C LEU A 20 5.10 -19.03 40.16
N ASP A 21 3.78 -19.09 40.05
CA ASP A 21 3.04 -20.31 39.71
C ASP A 21 3.32 -20.80 38.29
N ARG A 22 3.00 -22.06 37.99
CA ARG A 22 3.17 -22.65 36.65
C ARG A 22 2.47 -21.84 35.56
N ASN A 23 1.26 -21.33 35.83
CA ASN A 23 0.51 -20.51 34.88
C ASN A 23 1.23 -19.19 34.57
N LYS A 24 1.85 -18.57 35.59
CA LYS A 24 2.65 -17.35 35.43
C LYS A 24 3.92 -17.60 34.61
N LYS A 25 4.56 -18.76 34.80
CA LYS A 25 5.71 -19.18 33.96
C LYS A 25 5.31 -19.29 32.48
N THR A 26 4.18 -19.94 32.19
CA THR A 26 3.67 -20.07 30.81
C THR A 26 3.35 -18.71 30.19
N LEU A 27 2.64 -17.85 30.91
CA LEU A 27 2.31 -16.49 30.44
C LEU A 27 3.57 -15.65 30.20
N LEU A 28 4.60 -15.83 31.03
CA LEU A 28 5.85 -15.11 30.89
C LEU A 28 6.64 -15.59 29.66
N CYS A 29 6.75 -16.90 29.44
CA CYS A 29 7.36 -17.45 28.22
C CYS A 29 6.61 -17.01 26.95
N ASP A 30 5.28 -17.00 26.98
CA ASP A 30 4.42 -16.55 25.89
C ASP A 30 4.56 -15.04 25.60
N ALA A 31 4.77 -14.21 26.63
CA ALA A 31 5.08 -12.80 26.42
C ALA A 31 6.46 -12.60 25.77
N VAL A 32 7.47 -13.36 26.19
CA VAL A 32 8.82 -13.30 25.62
C VAL A 32 8.85 -13.80 24.18
N SER A 33 8.13 -14.87 23.83
CA SER A 33 8.06 -15.36 22.45
C SER A 33 7.37 -14.40 21.48
N ARG A 34 6.48 -13.53 22.00
CA ARG A 34 5.92 -12.39 21.25
C ARG A 34 6.90 -11.22 21.08
N GLY A 35 8.12 -11.33 21.58
CA GLY A 35 9.16 -10.29 21.49
C GLY A 35 9.13 -9.25 22.61
N ALA A 36 8.36 -9.45 23.69
CA ALA A 36 8.43 -8.56 24.85
C ALA A 36 9.76 -8.72 25.57
N THR A 37 10.32 -7.62 26.09
CA THR A 37 11.51 -7.71 26.94
C THR A 37 11.19 -8.45 28.24
N MET A 38 12.20 -9.08 28.87
CA MET A 38 12.00 -9.81 30.13
C MET A 38 11.39 -8.93 31.23
N ALA A 39 11.71 -7.63 31.25
CA ALA A 39 11.15 -6.67 32.20
C ALA A 39 9.66 -6.39 31.93
N GLU A 40 9.27 -6.17 30.68
CA GLU A 40 7.87 -5.97 30.26
C GLU A 40 7.03 -7.23 30.48
N ALA A 41 7.57 -8.41 30.13
CA ALA A 41 6.93 -9.70 30.38
C ALA A 41 6.68 -9.92 31.87
N ALA A 42 7.67 -9.60 32.72
CA ALA A 42 7.52 -9.70 34.18
C ALA A 42 6.47 -8.73 34.73
N ALA A 43 6.46 -7.48 34.24
CA ALA A 43 5.45 -6.48 34.59
C ALA A 43 4.04 -6.93 34.19
N THR A 44 3.87 -7.49 32.99
CA THR A 44 2.58 -8.01 32.48
C THR A 44 2.00 -9.12 33.37
N VAL A 45 2.86 -9.98 33.93
CA VAL A 45 2.44 -11.09 34.81
C VAL A 45 2.31 -10.65 36.28
N GLY A 46 2.69 -9.40 36.61
CA GLY A 46 2.65 -8.85 37.96
C GLY A 46 3.73 -9.41 38.88
N VAL A 47 4.94 -9.66 38.36
CA VAL A 47 6.07 -10.21 39.13
C VAL A 47 7.32 -9.37 38.90
N SER A 48 8.15 -9.20 39.94
CA SER A 48 9.42 -8.48 39.77
C SER A 48 10.42 -9.25 38.90
N LEU A 49 11.20 -8.56 38.07
CA LEU A 49 12.28 -9.16 37.26
C LEU A 49 13.26 -9.99 38.11
N ARG A 50 13.57 -9.52 39.33
CA ARG A 50 14.44 -10.23 40.28
C ARG A 50 13.87 -11.59 40.68
N THR A 51 12.55 -11.70 40.84
CA THR A 51 11.88 -12.98 41.14
C THR A 51 11.99 -13.93 39.96
N VAL A 52 11.81 -13.45 38.73
CA VAL A 52 11.93 -14.26 37.51
C VAL A 52 13.35 -14.81 37.38
N GLN A 53 14.37 -13.95 37.53
CA GLN A 53 15.78 -14.37 37.49
C GLN A 53 16.12 -15.39 38.59
N ARG A 54 15.58 -15.20 39.79
CA ARG A 54 15.77 -16.15 40.89
C ARG A 54 15.14 -17.50 40.57
N GLU A 55 13.90 -17.53 40.08
CA GLU A 55 13.23 -18.79 39.71
C GLU A 55 13.90 -19.48 38.52
N ALA A 56 14.39 -18.74 37.51
CA ALA A 56 15.16 -19.32 36.41
C ALA A 56 16.45 -20.02 36.90
N ARG A 57 17.18 -19.43 37.86
CA ARG A 57 18.35 -20.08 38.47
C ARG A 57 17.99 -21.32 39.30
N LEU A 58 16.81 -21.34 39.92
CA LEU A 58 16.36 -22.44 40.77
C LEU A 58 15.74 -23.60 39.97
N ASP A 59 15.15 -23.31 38.82
CA ASP A 59 14.44 -24.26 37.96
C ASP A 59 15.04 -24.25 36.53
N PRO A 60 16.00 -25.16 36.25
CA PRO A 60 16.69 -25.21 34.95
C PRO A 60 15.75 -25.42 33.75
N HIS A 61 14.62 -26.10 33.95
CA HIS A 61 13.66 -26.33 32.88
C HIS A 61 12.94 -25.04 32.50
N PHE A 62 12.60 -24.21 33.49
CA PHE A 62 12.04 -22.89 33.24
C PHE A 62 13.06 -21.95 32.55
N ASP A 63 14.33 -21.99 32.93
CA ASP A 63 15.38 -21.25 32.24
C ASP A 63 15.53 -21.68 30.76
N GLN A 64 15.47 -22.98 30.48
CA GLN A 64 15.49 -23.49 29.11
C GLN A 64 14.28 -22.99 28.30
N GLN A 65 13.07 -22.99 28.88
CA GLN A 65 11.89 -22.43 28.21
C GLN A 65 12.05 -20.94 27.90
N LEU A 66 12.61 -20.17 28.83
CA LEU A 66 12.90 -18.76 28.60
C LEU A 66 13.90 -18.54 27.45
N ARG A 67 14.95 -19.36 27.36
CA ARG A 67 15.91 -19.28 26.26
C ARG A 67 15.28 -19.63 24.92
N ILE A 68 14.43 -20.66 24.88
CA ILE A 68 13.68 -21.03 23.67
C ILE A 68 12.79 -19.86 23.26
N ALA A 69 11.98 -19.34 24.18
CA ALA A 69 11.10 -18.19 23.91
C ALA A 69 11.86 -16.94 23.46
N HIS A 70 13.09 -16.73 23.94
CA HIS A 70 13.91 -15.60 23.51
C HIS A 70 14.56 -15.82 22.12
N THR A 71 14.73 -17.08 21.72
CA THR A 71 15.27 -17.44 20.40
C THR A 71 14.19 -17.42 19.33
N ASP A 72 12.93 -17.63 19.72
CA ASP A 72 11.77 -17.49 18.86
C ASP A 72 11.70 -16.05 18.34
N LYS A 73 11.98 -15.90 17.05
CA LYS A 73 11.92 -14.60 16.38
C LYS A 73 10.45 -14.18 16.32
N PRO A 74 10.10 -12.98 16.80
CA PRO A 74 8.74 -12.47 16.66
C PRO A 74 8.34 -12.47 15.18
N ASP A 75 7.06 -12.73 14.91
CA ASP A 75 6.51 -12.73 13.56
C ASP A 75 6.82 -11.38 12.90
N PRO A 76 7.64 -11.35 11.82
CA PRO A 76 8.02 -10.11 11.16
C PRO A 76 6.80 -9.35 10.63
N LEU A 77 5.71 -10.04 10.30
CA LEU A 77 4.47 -9.41 9.86
C LEU A 77 3.82 -8.62 11.00
N ALA A 78 3.75 -9.18 12.21
CA ALA A 78 3.20 -8.49 13.38
C ALA A 78 4.01 -7.24 13.74
N ILE A 79 5.35 -7.32 13.66
CA ILE A 79 6.22 -6.15 13.86
C ILE A 79 5.97 -5.09 12.79
N MET A 80 5.84 -5.49 11.52
CA MET A 80 5.58 -4.53 10.45
C MET A 80 4.19 -3.88 10.61
N GLN A 81 3.17 -4.64 11.02
CA GLN A 81 1.83 -4.12 11.28
C GLN A 81 1.81 -3.12 12.44
N SER A 82 2.56 -3.37 13.51
CA SER A 82 2.65 -2.42 14.63
C SER A 82 3.39 -1.15 14.22
N ALA A 83 4.49 -1.26 13.46
CA ALA A 83 5.22 -0.11 12.92
C ALA A 83 4.38 0.70 11.93
N ALA A 84 3.55 0.05 11.11
CA ALA A 84 2.67 0.71 10.15
C ALA A 84 1.63 1.65 10.80
N ARG A 85 1.30 1.44 12.10
CA ARG A 85 0.37 2.32 12.82
C ARG A 85 0.95 3.69 13.15
N THR A 86 2.28 3.80 13.23
CA THR A 86 2.98 5.02 13.64
C THR A 86 3.89 5.58 12.55
N HIS A 87 4.32 4.75 11.59
CA HIS A 87 5.28 5.12 10.56
C HIS A 87 4.69 4.93 9.16
N TRP A 88 4.52 6.03 8.44
CA TRP A 88 3.94 6.01 7.09
C TRP A 88 4.76 5.16 6.09
N ARG A 89 6.09 5.07 6.25
CA ARG A 89 6.94 4.22 5.38
C ARG A 89 6.65 2.73 5.56
N ALA A 90 6.43 2.29 6.80
CA ALA A 90 6.05 0.91 7.09
C ALA A 90 4.65 0.61 6.54
N ALA A 91 3.72 1.56 6.66
CA ALA A 91 2.39 1.44 6.05
C ALA A 91 2.46 1.34 4.52
N ALA A 92 3.24 2.20 3.85
CA ALA A 92 3.44 2.15 2.41
C ALA A 92 4.05 0.82 1.96
N TRP A 93 5.10 0.35 2.64
CA TRP A 93 5.72 -0.95 2.38
C TRP A 93 4.74 -2.12 2.52
N LEU A 94 3.86 -2.07 3.53
CA LEU A 94 2.84 -3.09 3.76
C LEU A 94 1.78 -3.06 2.64
N LEU A 95 1.36 -1.86 2.20
CA LEU A 95 0.43 -1.69 1.09
C LEU A 95 1.00 -2.19 -0.24
N GLU A 96 2.26 -1.87 -0.55
CA GLU A 96 2.97 -2.34 -1.75
C GLU A 96 2.95 -3.87 -1.88
N ARG A 97 3.12 -4.60 -0.76
CA ARG A 97 3.13 -6.07 -0.75
C ARG A 97 1.75 -6.72 -0.64
N THR A 98 0.83 -6.12 0.11
CA THR A 98 -0.52 -6.70 0.30
C THR A 98 -1.46 -6.41 -0.87
N LYS A 99 -1.26 -5.29 -1.58
CA LYS A 99 -2.07 -4.84 -2.71
C LYS A 99 -1.18 -4.30 -3.84
N PRO A 100 -0.37 -5.16 -4.48
CA PRO A 100 0.60 -4.72 -5.50
C PRO A 100 -0.08 -4.08 -6.73
N GLU A 101 -1.31 -4.46 -7.06
CA GLU A 101 -2.07 -3.88 -8.18
C GLU A 101 -2.39 -2.39 -7.98
N ASP A 102 -2.63 -1.97 -6.73
CA ASP A 102 -3.04 -0.61 -6.39
C ASP A 102 -1.86 0.27 -5.96
N TYR A 103 -0.93 -0.31 -5.19
CA TYR A 103 0.16 0.43 -4.54
C TYR A 103 1.54 -0.01 -5.00
N GLY A 104 1.65 -1.07 -5.80
CA GLY A 104 2.91 -1.51 -6.36
C GLY A 104 3.51 -0.45 -7.28
N ARG A 105 4.84 -0.47 -7.40
CA ARG A 105 5.51 0.39 -8.37
C ARG A 105 5.04 0.01 -9.77
N ARG A 106 4.45 0.98 -10.47
CA ARG A 106 4.13 0.82 -11.89
C ARG A 106 5.43 0.53 -12.65
N PRO A 107 5.49 -0.52 -13.49
CA PRO A 107 6.67 -0.79 -14.28
C PRO A 107 6.93 0.42 -15.20
N ALA A 108 8.20 0.74 -15.44
CA ALA A 108 8.59 1.88 -16.28
C ALA A 108 8.05 1.77 -17.72
N SER A 109 7.68 0.55 -18.14
CA SER A 109 7.05 0.25 -19.42
C SER A 109 5.51 0.32 -19.42
N SER A 110 4.87 0.67 -18.31
CA SER A 110 3.42 0.83 -18.29
C SER A 110 3.01 2.13 -18.98
N CYS A 111 2.29 1.99 -20.11
CA CYS A 111 1.65 3.10 -20.77
C CYS A 111 0.38 3.48 -19.98
N SER A 112 0.25 4.75 -19.61
CA SER A 112 -1.01 5.24 -19.06
C SER A 112 -2.10 5.27 -20.14
N PRO A 113 -3.39 5.15 -19.79
CA PRO A 113 -4.48 5.26 -20.77
C PRO A 113 -4.41 6.54 -21.61
N TYR A 114 -3.98 7.64 -20.99
CA TYR A 114 -3.79 8.92 -21.65
C TYR A 114 -2.67 8.87 -22.70
N GLN A 115 -1.50 8.32 -22.35
CA GLN A 115 -0.38 8.14 -23.28
C GLN A 115 -0.77 7.22 -24.45
N PHE A 116 -1.59 6.20 -24.20
CA PHE A 116 -2.09 5.32 -25.23
C PHE A 116 -3.04 6.04 -26.19
N GLU A 117 -3.97 6.85 -25.66
CA GLU A 117 -4.87 7.68 -26.46
C GLU A 117 -4.10 8.68 -27.33
N GLU A 118 -3.06 9.31 -26.77
CA GLU A 118 -2.20 10.24 -27.51
C GLU A 118 -1.43 9.54 -28.63
N ALA A 119 -0.89 8.34 -28.37
CA ALA A 119 -0.25 7.53 -29.41
C ALA A 119 -1.23 7.13 -30.52
N LEU A 120 -2.47 6.78 -30.18
CA LEU A 120 -3.51 6.44 -31.16
C LEU A 120 -3.91 7.64 -32.04
N LYS A 121 -4.00 8.85 -31.46
CA LYS A 121 -4.27 10.08 -32.25
C LYS A 121 -3.23 10.28 -33.35
N VAL A 122 -1.96 10.05 -33.04
CA VAL A 122 -0.87 10.14 -34.04
C VAL A 122 -1.06 9.11 -35.17
N VAL A 123 -1.48 7.89 -34.84
CA VAL A 123 -1.74 6.84 -35.84
C VAL A 123 -2.94 7.20 -36.73
N ILE A 124 -4.03 7.72 -36.14
CA ILE A 124 -5.23 8.15 -36.87
C ILE A 124 -4.90 9.30 -37.81
N ASP A 125 -4.19 10.32 -37.33
CA ASP A 125 -3.77 11.46 -38.14
C ASP A 125 -2.89 11.05 -39.33
N ALA A 126 -1.95 10.12 -39.10
CA ALA A 126 -1.10 9.59 -40.15
C ALA A 126 -1.91 8.81 -41.21
N ALA A 127 -2.88 8.00 -40.78
CA ALA A 127 -3.76 7.27 -41.68
C ALA A 127 -4.64 8.20 -42.52
N LEU A 128 -5.19 9.26 -41.92
CA LEU A 128 -5.99 10.25 -42.64
C LEU A 128 -5.18 11.03 -43.68
N ARG A 129 -3.91 11.35 -43.41
CA ARG A 129 -3.03 12.00 -44.40
C ARG A 129 -2.78 11.14 -45.64
N LEU A 130 -2.81 9.81 -45.50
CA LEU A 130 -2.57 8.87 -46.60
C LEU A 130 -3.86 8.48 -47.35
N ALA A 131 -5.02 8.62 -46.72
CA ALA A 131 -6.30 8.30 -47.34
C ALA A 131 -6.77 9.44 -48.27
N PRO A 132 -7.42 9.12 -49.40
CA PRO A 132 -8.17 10.10 -50.18
C PRO A 132 -9.28 10.76 -49.34
N PRO A 133 -9.58 12.06 -49.57
CA PRO A 133 -10.54 12.80 -48.75
C PRO A 133 -11.95 12.19 -48.78
N GLU A 134 -12.33 11.52 -49.88
CA GLU A 134 -13.62 10.84 -50.01
C GLU A 134 -13.78 9.69 -49.00
N ASN A 135 -12.66 9.13 -48.53
CA ASN A 135 -12.62 7.98 -47.62
C ASN A 135 -12.34 8.36 -46.16
N HIS A 136 -12.03 9.62 -45.85
CA HIS A 136 -11.63 10.05 -44.49
C HIS A 136 -12.66 9.67 -43.44
N ALA A 137 -13.95 9.91 -43.70
CA ALA A 137 -15.03 9.58 -42.78
C ALA A 137 -15.09 8.07 -42.47
N ARG A 138 -14.91 7.22 -43.49
CA ARG A 138 -14.92 5.76 -43.33
C ARG A 138 -13.68 5.28 -42.58
N VAL A 139 -12.49 5.76 -42.95
CA VAL A 139 -11.22 5.41 -42.28
C VAL A 139 -11.25 5.81 -40.81
N TYR A 140 -11.74 7.01 -40.49
CA TYR A 140 -11.86 7.48 -39.12
C TYR A 140 -12.81 6.60 -38.28
N ALA A 141 -13.96 6.22 -38.83
CA ALA A 141 -14.93 5.37 -38.11
C ALA A 141 -14.34 3.98 -37.80
N GLU A 142 -13.69 3.35 -38.77
CA GLU A 142 -13.03 2.05 -38.60
C GLU A 142 -11.90 2.10 -37.57
N LEU A 143 -11.03 3.11 -37.66
CA LEU A 143 -9.93 3.28 -36.70
C LEU A 143 -10.42 3.58 -35.30
N THR A 144 -11.50 4.36 -35.16
CA THR A 144 -12.11 4.64 -33.86
C THR A 144 -12.66 3.36 -33.24
N ALA A 145 -13.40 2.55 -34.01
CA ALA A 145 -13.92 1.26 -33.54
C ALA A 145 -12.80 0.27 -33.13
N ALA A 146 -11.73 0.20 -33.93
CA ALA A 146 -10.55 -0.59 -33.61
C ALA A 146 -9.85 -0.08 -32.33
N SER A 147 -9.75 1.24 -32.16
CA SER A 147 -9.17 1.89 -30.98
C SER A 147 -9.95 1.56 -29.71
N GLU A 148 -11.28 1.63 -29.76
CA GLU A 148 -12.14 1.26 -28.62
C GLU A 148 -11.99 -0.22 -28.25
N THR A 149 -11.90 -1.10 -29.26
CA THR A 149 -11.68 -2.54 -29.06
C THR A 149 -10.33 -2.81 -28.40
N ALA A 150 -9.26 -2.19 -28.90
CA ALA A 150 -7.92 -2.30 -28.33
C ALA A 150 -7.86 -1.74 -26.90
N PHE A 151 -8.50 -0.58 -26.67
CA PHE A 151 -8.57 0.04 -25.35
C PHE A 151 -9.28 -0.87 -24.34
N LYS A 152 -10.40 -1.48 -24.72
CA LYS A 152 -11.13 -2.42 -23.85
C LYS A 152 -10.31 -3.68 -23.53
N ALA A 153 -9.52 -4.16 -24.49
CA ALA A 153 -8.65 -5.32 -24.30
C ALA A 153 -7.46 -5.02 -23.36
N ILE A 154 -6.83 -3.85 -23.51
CA ILE A 154 -5.65 -3.45 -22.72
C ILE A 154 -6.06 -2.92 -21.34
N PHE A 155 -7.20 -2.25 -21.24
CA PHE A 155 -7.67 -1.55 -20.05
C PHE A 155 -9.10 -1.97 -19.65
N PRO A 156 -9.33 -3.24 -19.27
CA PRO A 156 -10.67 -3.76 -18.99
C PRO A 156 -11.39 -3.06 -17.83
N ASN A 157 -10.65 -2.39 -16.94
CA ASN A 157 -11.17 -1.65 -15.79
C ASN A 157 -11.51 -0.18 -16.10
N TYR A 158 -11.30 0.25 -17.35
CA TYR A 158 -11.62 1.60 -17.81
C TYR A 158 -12.82 1.56 -18.74
N GLY A 159 -13.66 2.57 -18.58
CA GLY A 159 -14.89 2.76 -19.32
C GLY A 159 -14.66 3.68 -20.50
N PRO A 160 -15.73 3.98 -21.25
CA PRO A 160 -15.66 4.97 -22.31
C PRO A 160 -15.09 6.28 -21.75
N TYR A 161 -14.18 6.90 -22.51
CA TYR A 161 -13.48 8.14 -22.16
C TYR A 161 -12.51 8.04 -20.96
N GLY A 162 -11.92 6.86 -20.71
CA GLY A 162 -10.88 6.70 -19.69
C GLY A 162 -11.37 6.88 -18.25
N ARG A 163 -12.69 6.87 -18.02
CA ARG A 163 -13.26 6.86 -16.66
C ARG A 163 -13.20 5.46 -16.10
N HIS A 164 -12.70 5.24 -14.89
CA HIS A 164 -12.79 3.92 -14.26
C HIS A 164 -14.25 3.43 -14.23
N LEU A 165 -14.53 2.25 -14.81
CA LEU A 165 -15.88 1.65 -14.82
C LEU A 165 -16.38 1.41 -13.39
N VAL A 166 -15.45 1.06 -12.51
CA VAL A 166 -15.71 0.89 -11.10
C VAL A 166 -15.36 2.20 -10.42
N LYS A 167 -16.38 2.96 -9.96
CA LYS A 167 -16.16 3.99 -8.94
C LYS A 167 -15.43 3.28 -7.81
N ARG A 168 -14.15 3.62 -7.57
CA ARG A 168 -13.42 3.12 -6.40
C ARG A 168 -14.22 3.61 -5.20
N LEU A 169 -15.06 2.73 -4.64
CA LEU A 169 -15.74 3.00 -3.39
C LEU A 169 -14.64 3.33 -2.36
N PRO A 170 -14.82 4.36 -1.52
CA PRO A 170 -13.87 4.63 -0.46
C PRO A 170 -13.68 3.35 0.37
N HIS A 171 -12.44 3.04 0.76
CA HIS A 171 -12.12 1.87 1.56
C HIS A 171 -12.87 1.96 2.90
N THR A 172 -14.02 1.30 2.92
CA THR A 172 -14.89 1.13 4.07
C THR A 172 -15.13 -0.38 4.19
N PRO A 173 -15.29 -0.91 5.41
CA PRO A 173 -15.53 -2.34 5.61
C PRO A 173 -16.70 -2.88 4.79
N LEU A 174 -17.72 -2.03 4.58
CA LEU A 174 -18.89 -2.32 3.76
C LEU A 174 -18.57 -2.37 2.25
N ALA A 175 -17.78 -1.41 1.75
CA ALA A 175 -17.34 -1.39 0.36
C ALA A 175 -16.39 -2.56 0.02
N ASP A 176 -15.52 -2.94 0.96
CA ASP A 176 -14.63 -4.08 0.79
C ASP A 176 -15.41 -5.41 0.77
N ALA A 177 -16.46 -5.54 1.60
CA ALA A 177 -17.37 -6.69 1.58
C ALA A 177 -18.15 -6.78 0.25
N GLN A 178 -18.71 -5.66 -0.22
CA GLN A 178 -19.40 -5.60 -1.52
C GLN A 178 -18.45 -5.92 -2.70
N ARG A 179 -17.20 -5.46 -2.64
CA ARG A 179 -16.19 -5.77 -3.66
C ARG A 179 -15.83 -7.25 -3.68
N LEU A 180 -15.71 -7.90 -2.52
CA LEU A 180 -15.50 -9.35 -2.43
C LEU A 180 -16.70 -10.13 -2.96
N GLU A 181 -17.92 -9.61 -2.79
CA GLU A 181 -19.13 -10.23 -3.30
C GLU A 181 -19.23 -10.13 -4.83
N VAL A 182 -18.87 -8.99 -5.42
CA VAL A 182 -18.76 -8.83 -6.89
C VAL A 182 -17.66 -9.70 -7.48
N LEU A 183 -16.55 -9.92 -6.77
CA LEU A 183 -15.48 -10.81 -7.24
C LEU A 183 -15.88 -12.30 -7.13
N ARG A 184 -16.66 -12.67 -6.12
CA ARG A 184 -17.22 -14.03 -6.00
C ARG A 184 -18.28 -14.31 -7.06
N ASN A 185 -19.07 -13.29 -7.40
CA ASN A 185 -20.15 -13.36 -8.37
C ASN A 185 -19.98 -12.25 -9.42
N PRO A 186 -19.01 -12.40 -10.35
CA PRO A 186 -18.78 -11.39 -11.37
C PRO A 186 -20.08 -11.23 -12.19
N PRO A 187 -20.56 -10.00 -12.40
CA PRO A 187 -21.72 -9.79 -13.25
C PRO A 187 -21.41 -10.31 -14.67
N PRO A 188 -22.40 -10.85 -15.39
CA PRO A 188 -22.18 -11.64 -16.60
C PRO A 188 -21.46 -10.89 -17.74
N HIS A 189 -21.43 -9.55 -17.70
CA HIS A 189 -20.69 -8.73 -18.67
C HIS A 189 -19.20 -8.56 -18.36
N LEU A 190 -18.73 -8.95 -17.16
CA LEU A 190 -17.32 -8.97 -16.75
C LEU A 190 -16.69 -10.36 -16.84
N VAL A 191 -17.50 -11.41 -17.08
CA VAL A 191 -16.98 -12.73 -17.44
C VAL A 191 -16.43 -12.62 -18.86
N VAL A 192 -15.10 -12.59 -18.98
CA VAL A 192 -14.44 -12.70 -20.28
C VAL A 192 -14.82 -14.09 -20.82
N PRO A 193 -15.47 -14.18 -22.00
CA PRO A 193 -15.76 -15.48 -22.61
C PRO A 193 -14.47 -16.27 -22.72
N ASP A 194 -14.49 -17.55 -22.33
CA ASP A 194 -13.32 -18.41 -22.41
C ASP A 194 -12.87 -18.45 -23.89
N PRO A 195 -11.62 -18.09 -24.23
CA PRO A 195 -11.17 -17.99 -25.62
C PRO A 195 -11.28 -19.31 -26.39
N PHE A 196 -11.53 -20.43 -25.70
CA PHE A 196 -11.72 -21.75 -26.29
C PHE A 196 -13.18 -22.23 -26.30
N GLU A 197 -14.13 -21.45 -25.79
CA GLU A 197 -15.55 -21.79 -25.90
C GLU A 197 -16.00 -21.52 -27.34
N PRO A 198 -16.45 -22.55 -28.09
CA PRO A 198 -16.89 -22.35 -29.46
C PRO A 198 -18.07 -21.39 -29.44
N ALA A 199 -17.96 -20.29 -30.20
CA ALA A 199 -19.00 -19.28 -30.29
C ALA A 199 -20.37 -19.97 -30.49
N PRO A 200 -21.40 -19.60 -29.70
CA PRO A 200 -22.71 -20.22 -29.86
C PRO A 200 -23.12 -20.09 -31.34
N PRO A 201 -23.70 -21.14 -31.95
CA PRO A 201 -24.06 -21.12 -33.35
C PRO A 201 -24.94 -19.89 -33.57
N VAL A 202 -24.42 -18.94 -34.34
CA VAL A 202 -25.11 -17.70 -34.66
C VAL A 202 -26.34 -18.14 -35.45
N ALA A 203 -27.48 -18.28 -34.75
CA ALA A 203 -28.75 -18.55 -35.39
C ALA A 203 -28.89 -17.46 -36.44
N SER A 204 -28.97 -17.85 -37.71
CA SER A 204 -29.04 -16.97 -38.86
C SER A 204 -30.19 -16.00 -38.69
N ALA A 205 -29.93 -14.89 -38.01
CA ALA A 205 -30.84 -13.79 -37.86
C ALA A 205 -30.96 -13.23 -39.26
N LYS A 206 -32.10 -13.47 -39.90
CA LYS A 206 -32.49 -12.83 -41.15
C LYS A 206 -32.50 -11.34 -40.87
N PHE A 207 -31.34 -10.70 -41.11
CA PHE A 207 -31.17 -9.27 -41.02
C PHE A 207 -31.96 -8.68 -42.17
N LYS A 208 -33.25 -8.42 -41.91
CA LYS A 208 -34.11 -7.71 -42.83
C LYS A 208 -33.53 -6.31 -42.90
N ILE A 209 -32.86 -5.99 -44.01
CA ILE A 209 -32.39 -4.65 -44.33
C ILE A 209 -33.66 -3.79 -44.46
N GLN A 210 -34.15 -3.30 -43.32
CA GLN A 210 -35.19 -2.29 -43.27
C GLN A 210 -34.52 -1.02 -43.78
N GLY A 211 -35.02 -0.51 -44.90
CA GLY A 211 -34.40 0.56 -45.68
C GLY A 211 -33.83 1.69 -44.81
N TRP A 212 -32.58 2.01 -45.08
CA TRP A 212 -31.90 3.18 -44.55
C TRP A 212 -32.66 4.41 -45.04
N VAL A 213 -33.50 4.99 -44.18
CA VAL A 213 -34.16 6.26 -44.44
C VAL A 213 -33.15 7.35 -44.11
N ASP A 214 -32.78 8.13 -45.11
CA ASP A 214 -31.90 9.29 -44.94
C ASP A 214 -32.41 10.18 -43.79
N PRO A 215 -31.59 10.50 -42.79
CA PRO A 215 -31.99 11.45 -41.78
C PRO A 215 -32.23 12.82 -42.42
N PRO A 216 -33.28 13.56 -42.02
CA PRO A 216 -33.58 14.87 -42.59
C PRO A 216 -32.39 15.80 -42.38
N ARG A 217 -31.89 16.37 -43.49
CA ARG A 217 -30.85 17.41 -43.50
C ARG A 217 -31.24 18.52 -42.52
N ARG A 218 -30.57 18.55 -41.37
CA ARG A 218 -30.66 19.65 -40.41
C ARG A 218 -29.89 20.82 -41.02
N ALA A 219 -30.60 21.86 -41.43
CA ALA A 219 -30.00 23.11 -41.85
C ALA A 219 -29.20 23.70 -40.67
N THR A 220 -27.88 23.61 -40.75
CA THR A 220 -26.96 24.30 -39.84
C THR A 220 -26.87 25.76 -40.28
N HIS A 221 -27.52 26.66 -39.54
CA HIS A 221 -27.12 28.06 -39.51
C HIS A 221 -25.71 28.12 -38.90
N HIS A 222 -24.72 28.42 -39.73
CA HIS A 222 -23.39 28.84 -39.29
C HIS A 222 -23.51 30.28 -38.80
N GLU A 223 -23.57 30.48 -37.49
CA GLU A 223 -23.04 31.71 -36.88
C GLU A 223 -21.58 31.45 -36.54
N GLU A 224 -20.69 32.11 -37.28
CA GLU A 224 -19.27 32.22 -36.97
C GLU A 224 -19.13 33.05 -35.69
N HIS A 225 -18.96 32.38 -34.56
CA HIS A 225 -18.44 33.03 -33.35
C HIS A 225 -17.08 32.41 -33.06
N ASP A 226 -16.03 33.14 -33.43
CA ASP A 226 -14.63 32.77 -33.22
C ASP A 226 -14.23 33.07 -31.77
N PRO A 227 -14.05 32.08 -30.88
CA PRO A 227 -13.74 32.32 -29.48
C PRO A 227 -12.22 32.39 -29.22
N PHE A 228 -11.37 32.39 -30.25
CA PHE A 228 -9.91 32.27 -30.09
C PHE A 228 -9.10 33.55 -30.29
N ALA A 229 -9.73 34.72 -30.35
CA ALA A 229 -9.03 36.00 -30.28
C ALA A 229 -8.63 36.36 -28.83
N ALA A 230 -7.73 35.57 -28.24
CA ALA A 230 -7.04 35.95 -27.01
C ALA A 230 -5.81 36.82 -27.36
N PRO A 231 -5.64 38.00 -26.77
CA PRO A 231 -4.48 38.85 -27.03
C PRO A 231 -3.21 38.21 -26.45
N TYR A 232 -2.22 38.00 -27.31
CA TYR A 232 -0.86 37.60 -26.93
C TYR A 232 -0.28 38.63 -25.94
N LEU A 233 -0.21 38.26 -24.66
CA LEU A 233 0.56 38.98 -23.66
C LEU A 233 2.04 38.66 -23.84
N HIS A 234 2.84 39.69 -24.07
CA HIS A 234 4.30 39.61 -24.21
C HIS A 234 4.98 38.95 -22.99
N PRO A 235 6.08 38.21 -23.21
CA PRO A 235 6.87 37.62 -22.12
C PRO A 235 7.51 38.74 -21.28
N ARG A 236 7.13 38.77 -20.00
CA ARG A 236 7.67 39.68 -18.98
C ARG A 236 9.09 39.23 -18.63
N ALA A 237 10.06 40.12 -18.83
CA ALA A 237 11.43 39.94 -18.40
C ALA A 237 11.49 39.64 -16.89
N MET A 238 12.13 38.54 -16.53
CA MET A 238 12.38 38.14 -15.13
C MET A 238 13.50 39.02 -14.57
N PRO A 239 13.31 39.66 -13.39
CA PRO A 239 14.38 40.41 -12.76
C PRO A 239 15.45 39.46 -12.20
N GLU A 240 16.70 39.90 -12.33
CA GLU A 240 17.89 39.24 -11.85
C GLU A 240 17.82 38.96 -10.34
N GLY A 241 18.32 37.78 -9.96
CA GLY A 241 18.32 37.31 -8.57
C GLY A 241 19.27 38.08 -7.66
N PRO A 242 19.00 38.11 -6.34
CA PRO A 242 19.83 38.83 -5.37
C PRO A 242 21.20 38.15 -5.16
N PRO A 243 22.24 38.94 -4.81
CA PRO A 243 23.60 38.43 -4.63
C PRO A 243 23.75 37.56 -3.37
N ALA A 244 24.69 36.63 -3.45
CA ALA A 244 25.05 35.66 -2.43
C ALA A 244 25.32 36.28 -1.06
N VAL A 245 24.57 35.83 -0.05
CA VAL A 245 24.85 36.06 1.36
C VAL A 245 25.96 35.11 1.78
N GLN A 246 27.10 35.66 2.20
CA GLN A 246 28.18 34.92 2.84
C GLN A 246 27.73 34.57 4.28
N GLU A 247 27.54 33.27 4.56
CA GLU A 247 27.32 32.79 5.92
C GLU A 247 28.62 32.87 6.72
N ALA A 248 28.60 33.71 7.75
CA ALA A 248 29.63 33.81 8.76
C ALA A 248 29.56 32.60 9.70
N VAL A 249 30.72 31.96 9.90
CA VAL A 249 30.97 30.90 10.88
C VAL A 249 30.92 31.50 12.30
N PRO A 250 30.05 31.03 13.21
CA PRO A 250 30.16 31.43 14.61
C PRO A 250 31.13 30.53 15.38
N THR A 251 32.01 31.23 16.07
CA THR A 251 33.05 30.75 16.99
C THR A 251 32.45 29.99 18.17
N ARG A 252 33.10 28.88 18.50
CA ARG A 252 32.88 28.00 19.64
C ARG A 252 33.21 28.73 20.96
N GLU A 253 32.19 29.10 21.73
CA GLU A 253 32.35 29.53 23.13
C GLU A 253 32.10 28.36 24.10
N GLU A 254 33.04 28.23 25.04
CA GLU A 254 33.07 27.28 26.13
C GLU A 254 32.07 27.67 27.22
N ILE A 255 31.32 26.69 27.76
CA ILE A 255 30.55 26.88 28.99
C ILE A 255 31.06 25.87 30.04
N PRO A 256 31.65 26.32 31.16
CA PRO A 256 31.99 25.46 32.27
C PRO A 256 30.87 25.44 33.33
N GLY A 257 30.59 24.25 33.86
CA GLY A 257 30.27 24.09 35.28
C GLY A 257 28.80 24.03 35.74
N GLN A 258 28.46 22.87 36.33
CA GLN A 258 28.12 22.76 37.77
C GLN A 258 26.63 22.77 38.23
N ARG A 259 26.05 21.54 38.32
CA ARG A 259 25.24 20.90 39.43
C ARG A 259 23.93 21.59 39.93
N PRO A 260 23.07 20.96 40.79
CA PRO A 260 23.02 19.60 41.37
C PRO A 260 21.63 18.89 41.23
N GLY A 261 21.55 17.67 41.79
CA GLY A 261 20.44 16.72 41.70
C GLY A 261 19.11 17.14 42.34
N LEU A 262 18.05 16.49 41.85
CA LEU A 262 16.71 16.51 42.43
C LEU A 262 16.38 15.11 42.97
N GLN A 263 16.07 15.09 44.26
CA GLN A 263 15.54 13.96 45.01
C GLN A 263 14.09 13.73 44.60
N ILE A 264 13.71 12.49 44.34
CA ILE A 264 12.31 12.08 44.19
C ILE A 264 11.97 11.29 45.46
N SER A 265 11.36 11.98 46.41
CA SER A 265 10.65 11.44 47.55
C SER A 265 9.24 12.04 47.51
N GLU A 266 8.24 11.28 47.94
CA GLU A 266 6.81 11.66 48.08
C GLU A 266 5.91 11.56 46.85
N LEU A 267 5.30 10.39 46.69
CA LEU A 267 3.87 10.28 46.34
C LEU A 267 3.35 8.92 46.80
N ALA A 268 3.10 8.82 48.11
CA ALA A 268 2.37 7.74 48.74
C ALA A 268 1.33 8.35 49.68
N ALA A 269 0.10 8.52 49.20
CA ALA A 269 -1.14 8.45 49.97
C ALA A 269 -2.31 8.86 49.09
N SER A 270 -3.26 7.96 48.88
CA SER A 270 -4.71 8.22 48.82
C SER A 270 -5.39 7.27 47.83
N ILE A 271 -5.58 6.02 48.22
CA ILE A 271 -6.77 5.25 47.82
C ILE A 271 -7.17 4.35 49.01
N GLY A 272 -8.20 4.80 49.73
CA GLY A 272 -9.01 4.01 50.65
C GLY A 272 -10.48 3.98 50.17
N PRO A 273 -11.36 3.14 50.73
CA PRO A 273 -12.13 2.19 49.93
C PRO A 273 -13.61 2.51 49.72
N ALA A 274 -14.18 1.71 48.82
CA ALA A 274 -15.58 1.51 48.43
C ALA A 274 -16.67 1.80 49.48
N ALA A 275 -17.71 2.50 49.02
CA ALA A 275 -19.07 2.34 49.52
C ALA A 275 -20.06 2.43 48.34
N ALA A 276 -20.97 1.47 48.29
CA ALA A 276 -22.07 1.37 47.34
C ALA A 276 -23.19 2.33 47.75
N THR A 277 -23.78 3.06 46.80
CA THR A 277 -25.21 3.37 46.81
C THR A 277 -25.71 3.67 45.39
N ASP A 278 -26.76 2.94 45.07
CA ASP A 278 -27.76 3.09 44.02
C ASP A 278 -28.48 4.45 44.11
N GLN A 279 -28.65 5.16 42.98
CA GLN A 279 -29.89 5.83 42.55
C GLN A 279 -29.64 6.80 41.38
N GLY A 280 -30.53 6.71 40.40
CA GLY A 280 -30.47 7.46 39.15
C GLY A 280 -30.64 8.97 39.29
N SER A 281 -29.99 9.69 38.39
CA SER A 281 -30.37 11.03 37.98
C SER A 281 -29.71 11.34 36.63
N GLU A 282 -30.56 11.67 35.64
CA GLU A 282 -30.15 12.32 34.40
C GLU A 282 -29.38 13.59 34.74
N GLN A 283 -28.08 13.62 34.38
CA GLN A 283 -27.30 14.84 34.39
C GLN A 283 -26.64 15.05 33.03
N ARG A 284 -26.87 16.25 32.51
CA ARG A 284 -26.28 16.90 31.35
C ARG A 284 -24.80 16.53 31.16
N LEU A 285 -24.48 16.12 29.94
CA LEU A 285 -23.12 16.03 29.40
C LEU A 285 -22.39 17.38 29.60
N PRO A 286 -21.24 17.39 30.29
CA PRO A 286 -20.35 18.55 30.26
C PRO A 286 -19.62 18.62 28.91
N GLU A 287 -19.57 19.84 28.38
CA GLU A 287 -18.81 20.25 27.21
C GLU A 287 -17.33 19.95 27.43
N ILE A 288 -16.79 19.03 26.63
CA ILE A 288 -15.39 18.61 26.69
C ILE A 288 -14.55 19.68 25.98
N THR A 289 -13.93 20.57 26.75
CA THR A 289 -12.83 21.41 26.28
C THR A 289 -11.60 20.52 26.06
N PRO A 290 -10.98 20.51 24.87
CA PRO A 290 -9.78 19.71 24.64
C PRO A 290 -8.61 20.27 25.46
N PRO A 291 -7.80 19.42 26.12
CA PRO A 291 -6.61 19.87 26.81
C PRO A 291 -5.57 20.38 25.82
N SER A 292 -5.10 21.60 26.04
CA SER A 292 -3.92 22.19 25.42
C SER A 292 -2.71 21.28 25.65
N GLY A 293 -2.35 20.49 24.64
CA GLY A 293 -1.17 19.64 24.67
C GLY A 293 0.12 20.46 24.67
N PRO A 294 1.21 19.97 25.30
CA PRO A 294 2.51 20.64 25.25
C PRO A 294 3.08 20.61 23.83
N SER A 295 3.65 21.74 23.40
CA SER A 295 4.43 21.87 22.17
C SER A 295 5.46 20.76 22.08
N ILE A 296 5.32 19.92 21.05
CA ILE A 296 6.31 18.90 20.72
C ILE A 296 7.45 19.62 20.02
N ASP A 297 8.57 19.79 20.72
CA ASP A 297 9.83 20.23 20.13
C ASP A 297 10.26 19.21 19.06
N LEU A 298 10.41 19.72 17.84
CA LEU A 298 10.93 18.99 16.70
C LEU A 298 12.35 18.53 17.00
N CYS A 299 12.58 17.21 16.97
CA CYS A 299 13.92 16.62 17.01
C CYS A 299 14.83 17.28 15.96
N PRO A 300 16.10 17.59 16.28
CA PRO A 300 17.05 18.04 15.28
C PRO A 300 17.34 16.92 14.26
N PRO A 301 17.73 17.29 13.03
CA PRO A 301 18.03 16.33 11.97
C PRO A 301 19.23 15.47 12.39
N VAL A 302 19.06 14.15 12.31
CA VAL A 302 20.14 13.18 12.45
C VAL A 302 21.07 13.37 11.25
N GLU A 303 22.31 13.80 11.52
CA GLU A 303 23.38 13.83 10.53
C GLU A 303 23.56 12.43 9.92
N SER A 304 23.35 12.37 8.61
CA SER A 304 23.55 11.20 7.77
C SER A 304 25.04 10.85 7.70
N VAL A 305 25.48 9.93 8.56
CA VAL A 305 26.75 9.23 8.38
C VAL A 305 26.60 8.23 7.23
N SER A 306 27.11 8.61 6.06
CA SER A 306 27.24 7.73 4.90
C SER A 306 28.20 6.57 5.21
N PRO A 307 27.80 5.30 5.06
CA PRO A 307 28.75 4.20 5.14
C PRO A 307 29.60 4.17 3.86
N GLN A 308 30.90 4.33 4.05
CA GLN A 308 31.91 4.22 3.01
C GLN A 308 32.02 2.74 2.59
N LEU A 309 31.44 2.41 1.44
CA LEU A 309 31.56 1.10 0.82
C LEU A 309 32.97 0.92 0.22
N PRO A 310 33.64 -0.22 0.43
CA PRO A 310 34.92 -0.51 -0.21
C PRO A 310 34.74 -0.74 -1.72
N ALA A 311 35.71 -0.25 -2.49
CA ALA A 311 35.75 -0.34 -3.94
C ALA A 311 35.79 -1.81 -4.43
N PRO A 312 35.03 -2.17 -5.48
CA PRO A 312 35.19 -3.45 -6.14
C PRO A 312 36.35 -3.41 -7.15
N GLU A 313 37.42 -4.12 -6.83
CA GLU A 313 38.43 -4.52 -7.82
C GLU A 313 37.84 -5.55 -8.79
N GLY A 314 37.83 -5.16 -10.07
CA GLY A 314 38.12 -5.99 -11.22
C GLY A 314 37.38 -7.33 -11.39
N GLN A 315 36.43 -7.36 -12.33
CA GLN A 315 36.44 -8.42 -13.35
C GLN A 315 35.64 -8.03 -14.60
N ARG A 316 36.37 -7.99 -15.72
CA ARG A 316 35.87 -8.02 -17.08
C ARG A 316 35.17 -9.36 -17.33
N ASN A 317 34.00 -9.37 -17.97
CA ASN A 317 33.76 -9.99 -19.28
C ASN A 317 32.27 -9.89 -19.66
N GLY A 318 32.05 -9.64 -20.94
CA GLY A 318 30.78 -9.16 -21.50
C GLY A 318 29.68 -10.20 -21.58
N ALA A 319 28.45 -9.71 -21.40
CA ALA A 319 27.24 -10.30 -21.93
C ALA A 319 26.33 -9.14 -22.34
N GLY A 320 26.01 -9.06 -23.62
CA GLY A 320 25.31 -7.94 -24.25
C GLY A 320 23.93 -7.71 -23.66
N GLY A 321 23.77 -6.60 -22.94
CA GLY A 321 22.45 -6.04 -22.65
C GLY A 321 21.86 -5.52 -23.97
N ALA A 322 20.90 -6.26 -24.52
CA ALA A 322 20.08 -5.77 -25.61
C ALA A 322 19.37 -4.50 -25.13
N SER A 323 19.69 -3.38 -25.77
CA SER A 323 19.05 -2.08 -25.53
C SER A 323 17.52 -2.22 -25.61
N PRO A 324 16.74 -1.56 -24.76
CA PRO A 324 15.27 -1.64 -24.77
C PRO A 324 14.63 -1.26 -26.11
N MET A 325 15.37 -0.58 -27.01
CA MET A 325 14.97 -0.33 -28.40
C MET A 325 14.94 -1.59 -29.29
N ALA A 326 15.74 -2.62 -28.99
CA ALA A 326 15.82 -3.84 -29.79
C ALA A 326 14.58 -4.73 -29.63
N LEU A 327 13.94 -4.71 -28.46
CA LEU A 327 12.68 -5.45 -28.24
C LEU A 327 11.49 -4.81 -28.96
N THR A 328 11.48 -3.47 -29.11
CA THR A 328 10.44 -2.76 -29.88
C THR A 328 10.51 -3.09 -31.38
N LEU A 329 11.73 -3.25 -31.93
CA LEU A 329 11.93 -3.64 -33.34
C LEU A 329 11.56 -5.10 -33.63
N ILE A 330 11.71 -6.01 -32.66
CA ILE A 330 11.27 -7.42 -32.83
C ILE A 330 9.73 -7.51 -32.91
N TYR A 331 9.01 -6.73 -32.11
CA TYR A 331 7.54 -6.68 -32.19
C TYR A 331 7.03 -6.06 -33.50
N PHE A 332 7.68 -4.99 -34.00
CA PHE A 332 7.30 -4.40 -35.29
C PHE A 332 7.61 -5.30 -36.49
N ARG A 333 8.70 -6.06 -36.45
CA ARG A 333 9.07 -6.99 -37.54
C ARG A 333 8.09 -8.17 -37.62
N ASN A 334 7.57 -8.66 -36.50
CA ASN A 334 6.56 -9.73 -36.50
C ASN A 334 5.19 -9.24 -36.97
N ALA A 335 4.83 -7.98 -36.69
CA ALA A 335 3.59 -7.38 -37.19
C ALA A 335 3.61 -7.21 -38.73
N LEU A 336 4.74 -6.83 -39.31
CA LEU A 336 4.89 -6.69 -40.77
C LEU A 336 4.95 -8.02 -41.52
N VAL A 337 5.42 -9.10 -40.88
CA VAL A 337 5.37 -10.45 -41.46
C VAL A 337 3.93 -10.97 -41.50
N LEU A 338 3.14 -10.74 -40.45
CA LEU A 338 1.71 -11.07 -40.43
C LEU A 338 0.90 -10.28 -41.48
N GLU A 339 1.25 -9.02 -41.73
CA GLU A 339 0.59 -8.21 -42.77
C GLU A 339 0.89 -8.71 -44.19
N ARG A 340 2.08 -9.30 -44.41
CA ARG A 340 2.47 -9.87 -45.70
C ARG A 340 1.78 -11.21 -45.97
N ASP A 341 1.62 -12.04 -44.94
CA ASP A 341 0.91 -13.33 -45.06
C ASP A 341 -0.61 -13.13 -45.24
N LEU A 342 -1.19 -12.11 -44.61
CA LEU A 342 -2.60 -11.74 -44.81
C LEU A 342 -2.89 -11.21 -46.23
N ARG A 343 -1.92 -10.53 -46.87
CA ARG A 343 -2.07 -10.09 -48.26
C ARG A 343 -1.96 -11.26 -49.25
N HIS A 344 -1.12 -12.26 -48.99
CA HIS A 344 -1.05 -13.45 -49.83
C HIS A 344 -2.28 -14.38 -49.68
N ALA A 345 -2.97 -14.33 -48.55
CA ALA A 345 -4.21 -15.08 -48.34
C ALA A 345 -5.45 -14.44 -49.01
N ALA A 346 -5.38 -13.17 -49.43
CA ALA A 346 -6.48 -12.46 -50.08
C ALA A 346 -6.47 -12.55 -51.63
N ASP A 347 -5.38 -13.04 -52.20
CA ASP A 347 -5.20 -13.23 -53.66
C ASP A 347 -5.49 -14.68 -54.13
N PHE A 348 -5.95 -15.55 -53.22
CA PHE A 348 -6.50 -16.89 -53.50
C PHE A 348 -7.99 -16.90 -53.18
#